data_AF-A0A6J8CQG9-F1
#
_entry.id   AF-A0A6J8CQG9-F1
#
_cell.length_a   1.000
_cell.length_b   1.000
_cell.length_c   1.000
_cell.angle_alpha   90.00
_cell.angle_beta   90.00
_cell.angle_gamma   90.00
#
_symmetry.space_group_name_H-M   'P 1'
#
loop_
_entity.id
_entity.type
_entity.pdbx_description
1 polymer ?
#
loop_
_entity_poly.entity_id
_entity_poly.type
_entity_poly.pdbx_seq_one_letter_code
_entity_poly.pdbx_strand_id
1 'polypeptide(L)'
;MANISLEMDRDGSGVMVDEFAFIDAKHNRCRGFKTLTLWTYHQVLRKLVSSAIMEVDEENTKNCYKFNPFGFIVGDNHANWCSIRDIYGVHTLERAVSCEFHYKQSVQRNSRKVSEKSNEFICLANALLHAETINQFNAACEQMETFFKINNIKELHKW
;
A
#
# COMPACT_ATOMS: atom_id res chain seq x y z
N MET A 1 -18.90 13.93 4.51
CA MET A 1 -17.60 13.35 4.11
C MET A 1 -16.41 14.26 4.43
N ALA A 2 -16.51 15.59 4.23
CA ALA A 2 -15.44 16.54 4.60
C ALA A 2 -14.97 16.49 6.07
N ASN A 3 -15.86 16.18 7.03
CA ASN A 3 -15.46 16.11 8.44
C ASN A 3 -14.46 14.98 8.73
N ILE A 4 -14.57 13.82 8.08
CA ILE A 4 -13.64 12.69 8.37
C ILE A 4 -12.22 13.06 7.98
N SER A 5 -12.04 13.73 6.85
CA SER A 5 -10.71 14.15 6.40
C SER A 5 -10.08 15.21 7.31
N LEU A 6 -10.89 16.05 7.96
CA LEU A 6 -10.42 17.01 8.97
C LEU A 6 -10.10 16.32 10.30
N GLU A 7 -10.90 15.32 10.70
CA GLU A 7 -10.66 14.51 11.90
C GLU A 7 -9.40 13.64 11.80
N MET A 8 -8.95 13.38 10.57
CA MET A 8 -7.75 12.61 10.27
C MET A 8 -6.51 13.48 10.05
N ASP A 9 -6.64 14.81 10.04
CA ASP A 9 -5.47 15.68 9.87
C ASP A 9 -4.51 15.49 11.04
N ARG A 10 -3.29 15.04 10.76
CA ARG A 10 -2.29 14.69 11.78
C ARG A 10 -1.85 15.88 12.62
N ASP A 11 -1.96 17.08 12.07
CA ASP A 11 -1.62 18.33 12.74
C ASP A 11 -2.84 18.92 13.49
N GLY A 12 -3.99 18.25 13.40
CA GLY A 12 -5.23 18.59 14.08
C GLY A 12 -5.42 17.87 15.42
N SER A 13 -6.63 17.98 15.97
CA SER A 13 -7.03 17.38 17.25
C SER A 13 -8.21 16.40 17.09
N GLY A 14 -8.34 15.80 15.92
CA GLY A 14 -9.46 14.93 15.60
C GLY A 14 -9.34 13.54 16.22
N VAL A 15 -10.47 12.84 16.35
CA VAL A 15 -10.51 11.49 16.94
C VAL A 15 -9.89 10.41 16.05
N MET A 16 -9.57 10.76 14.80
CA MET A 16 -8.95 9.87 13.81
C MET A 16 -7.54 10.33 13.43
N VAL A 17 -6.91 11.19 14.24
CA VAL A 17 -5.59 11.79 13.99
C VAL A 17 -4.49 10.76 13.79
N ASP A 18 -4.60 9.59 14.42
CA ASP A 18 -3.62 8.48 14.36
C ASP A 18 -4.00 7.40 13.31
N GLU A 19 -5.06 7.62 12.53
CA GLU A 19 -5.54 6.64 11.57
C GLU A 19 -4.82 6.71 10.23
N PHE A 20 -4.59 5.53 9.66
CA PHE A 20 -4.06 5.40 8.31
C PHE A 20 -5.15 5.60 7.26
N ALA A 21 -4.75 6.15 6.12
CA ALA A 21 -5.60 6.28 4.95
C ALA A 21 -5.15 5.35 3.83
N PHE A 22 -6.07 4.54 3.32
CA PHE A 22 -5.86 3.66 2.18
C PHE A 22 -6.06 4.45 0.89
N ILE A 23 -5.01 4.53 0.07
CA ILE A 23 -5.06 5.17 -1.24
C ILE A 23 -4.93 4.12 -2.33
N ASP A 24 -5.85 4.14 -3.27
CA ASP A 24 -5.83 3.29 -4.44
C ASP A 24 -6.40 3.98 -5.68
N ALA A 25 -5.84 3.64 -6.84
CA ALA A 25 -6.27 4.14 -8.15
C ALA A 25 -6.99 3.02 -8.92
N LYS A 26 -8.27 3.23 -9.21
CA LYS A 26 -9.11 2.30 -9.97
C LYS A 26 -9.24 2.74 -11.41
N HIS A 27 -9.03 1.81 -12.33
CA HIS A 27 -9.08 2.05 -13.78
C HIS A 27 -10.37 1.56 -14.46
N ASN A 28 -11.27 0.89 -13.72
CA ASN A 28 -12.43 0.19 -14.27
C ASN A 28 -13.78 0.78 -13.85
N ARG A 29 -13.80 1.88 -13.11
CA ARG A 29 -15.04 2.49 -12.60
C ARG A 29 -15.72 3.40 -13.63
N CYS A 30 -14.96 4.31 -14.25
CA CYS A 30 -15.47 5.24 -15.26
C CYS A 30 -14.56 5.16 -16.50
N ARG A 31 -15.13 4.89 -17.69
CA ARG A 31 -14.35 4.69 -18.92
C ARG A 31 -13.72 6.01 -19.33
N GLY A 32 -12.38 6.02 -19.49
CA GLY A 32 -11.62 7.20 -19.86
C GLY A 32 -11.07 8.00 -18.67
N PHE A 33 -11.43 7.64 -17.44
CA PHE A 33 -10.99 8.32 -16.22
C PHE A 33 -10.25 7.36 -15.30
N LYS A 34 -9.29 7.89 -14.54
CA LYS A 34 -8.76 7.20 -13.37
C LYS A 34 -9.57 7.64 -12.16
N THR A 35 -10.02 6.69 -11.35
CA THR A 35 -10.70 7.00 -10.08
C THR A 35 -9.72 6.84 -8.94
N LEU A 36 -9.40 7.93 -8.27
CA LEU A 36 -8.67 7.89 -7.01
C LEU A 36 -9.67 7.64 -5.88
N THR A 37 -9.37 6.66 -5.03
CA THR A 37 -10.18 6.36 -3.86
C THR A 37 -9.35 6.47 -2.60
N LEU A 38 -9.96 7.11 -1.60
CA LEU A 38 -9.44 7.26 -0.27
C LEU A 38 -10.40 6.58 0.70
N TRP A 39 -9.88 5.61 1.44
CA TRP A 39 -10.63 4.91 2.47
C TRP A 39 -9.93 5.04 3.81
N THR A 40 -10.70 4.99 4.89
CA THR A 40 -10.18 4.92 6.25
C THR A 40 -11.03 3.97 7.06
N TYR A 41 -10.45 3.38 8.09
CA TYR A 41 -11.22 2.61 9.06
C TYR A 41 -11.73 3.55 10.15
N HIS A 42 -13.05 3.71 10.23
CA HIS A 42 -13.65 4.57 11.23
C HIS A 42 -13.81 3.83 12.55
N GLN A 43 -13.01 4.16 13.56
CA GLN A 43 -12.96 3.46 14.84
C GLN A 43 -14.32 3.37 15.56
N VAL A 44 -15.05 4.49 15.64
CA VAL A 44 -16.39 4.53 16.27
C VAL A 44 -17.41 3.68 15.51
N LEU A 45 -17.43 3.73 14.18
CA LEU A 45 -18.39 3.01 13.35
C LEU A 45 -17.98 1.54 13.11
N ARG A 46 -16.73 1.19 13.39
CA ARG A 46 -16.09 -0.13 13.13
C ARG A 46 -16.25 -0.60 11.68
N LYS A 47 -16.09 0.34 10.73
CA LYS A 47 -16.32 0.11 9.30
C LYS A 47 -15.30 0.88 8.46
N LEU A 48 -14.96 0.32 7.30
CA LEU A 48 -14.26 1.06 6.24
C LEU A 48 -15.22 2.09 5.63
N VAL A 49 -14.83 3.35 5.66
CA VAL A 49 -15.59 4.47 5.10
C VAL A 49 -14.76 5.09 3.98
N SER A 50 -15.41 5.43 2.87
CA SER A 50 -14.77 6.21 1.83
C SER A 50 -14.73 7.67 2.28
N SER A 51 -13.52 8.20 2.46
CA SER A 51 -13.31 9.61 2.82
C SER A 51 -13.43 10.50 1.60
N ALA A 52 -12.91 10.04 0.45
CA ALA A 52 -13.01 10.73 -0.82
C ALA A 52 -12.98 9.75 -2.01
N ILE A 53 -13.72 10.10 -3.05
CA ILE A 53 -13.62 9.51 -4.38
C ILE A 53 -13.49 10.67 -5.34
N MET A 54 -12.45 10.65 -6.18
CA MET A 54 -12.23 11.66 -7.19
C MET A 54 -12.07 10.99 -8.55
N GLU A 55 -12.77 11.49 -9.55
CA GLU A 55 -12.53 11.16 -10.95
C GLU A 55 -11.57 12.22 -11.49
N VAL A 56 -10.47 11.77 -12.09
CA VAL A 56 -9.47 12.68 -12.67
C VAL A 56 -9.27 12.34 -14.15
N ASP A 57 -9.26 13.38 -14.98
CA ASP A 57 -8.86 13.30 -16.38
C ASP A 57 -7.40 12.83 -16.51
N GLU A 58 -6.55 13.30 -15.60
CA GLU A 58 -5.13 12.97 -15.52
C GLU A 58 -4.66 12.80 -14.06
N GLU A 59 -3.74 11.87 -13.83
CA GLU A 59 -3.10 11.65 -12.53
C GLU A 59 -2.01 12.71 -12.32
N ASN A 60 -2.39 13.88 -11.81
CA ASN A 60 -1.45 14.97 -11.53
C ASN A 60 -1.65 15.59 -10.13
N THR A 61 -0.60 16.23 -9.64
CA THR A 61 -0.51 16.76 -8.26
C THR A 61 -1.36 18.01 -8.03
N LYS A 62 -1.93 18.63 -9.08
CA LYS A 62 -2.68 19.89 -8.96
C LYS A 62 -4.00 19.72 -8.20
N ASN A 63 -4.54 18.50 -8.15
CA ASN A 63 -5.84 18.20 -7.55
C ASN A 63 -5.75 17.67 -6.10
N CYS A 64 -4.54 17.47 -5.57
CA CYS A 64 -4.35 17.02 -4.19
C CYS A 64 -4.49 18.18 -3.20
N TYR A 65 -5.72 18.49 -2.82
CA TYR A 65 -5.98 19.31 -1.63
C TYR A 65 -5.38 18.64 -0.39
N LYS A 66 -4.84 19.45 0.53
CA LYS A 66 -4.04 19.03 1.69
C LYS A 66 -4.82 18.12 2.65
N PHE A 67 -4.85 16.83 2.35
CA PHE A 67 -5.26 15.77 3.26
C PHE A 67 -3.98 15.10 3.78
N ASN A 68 -3.66 15.30 5.06
CA ASN A 68 -2.42 14.84 5.67
C ASN A 68 -2.71 13.86 6.83
N PRO A 69 -3.06 12.59 6.54
CA PRO A 69 -3.34 11.60 7.57
C PRO A 69 -2.09 11.27 8.38
N PHE A 70 -2.23 10.52 9.48
CA PHE A 70 -1.07 9.97 10.20
C PHE A 70 -0.12 9.23 9.27
N GLY A 71 -0.67 8.34 8.44
CA GLY A 71 0.08 7.55 7.49
C GLY A 71 -0.77 7.08 6.31
N PHE A 72 -0.09 6.54 5.32
CA PHE A 72 -0.71 6.03 4.10
C PHE A 72 -0.53 4.52 4.00
N ILE A 73 -1.59 3.83 3.59
CA ILE A 73 -1.51 2.45 3.14
C ILE A 73 -1.68 2.47 1.64
N VAL A 74 -0.67 2.01 0.90
CA VAL A 74 -0.65 2.02 -0.56
C VAL A 74 -0.37 0.63 -1.11
N GLY A 75 -0.95 0.34 -2.28
CA GLY A 75 -0.59 -0.88 -3.01
C GLY A 75 0.83 -0.82 -3.59
N ASP A 76 1.28 -1.94 -4.14
CA ASP A 76 2.63 -2.13 -4.71
C ASP A 76 2.88 -1.31 -6.00
N ASN A 77 1.92 -0.50 -6.45
CA ASN A 77 2.10 0.34 -7.61
C ASN A 77 3.05 1.51 -7.29
N HIS A 78 4.24 1.49 -7.90
CA HIS A 78 5.29 2.49 -7.72
C HIS A 78 4.80 3.94 -7.91
N ALA A 79 3.82 4.17 -8.78
CA ALA A 79 3.25 5.49 -9.02
C ALA A 79 2.65 6.13 -7.75
N ASN A 80 2.01 5.32 -6.88
CA ASN A 80 1.43 5.81 -5.63
C ASN A 80 2.52 6.30 -4.67
N TRP A 81 3.61 5.53 -4.54
CA TRP A 81 4.75 5.87 -3.68
C TRP A 81 5.47 7.14 -4.15
N CYS A 82 5.71 7.28 -5.45
CA CYS A 82 6.28 8.51 -6.02
C CYS A 82 5.37 9.72 -5.79
N SER A 83 4.07 9.57 -6.04
CA SER A 83 3.11 10.66 -5.85
C SER A 83 3.06 11.14 -4.40
N ILE A 84 3.08 10.22 -3.43
CA ILE A 84 3.14 10.57 -2.00
C ILE A 84 4.41 11.36 -1.68
N ARG A 85 5.58 10.89 -2.15
CA ARG A 85 6.85 11.58 -1.96
C ARG A 85 6.84 12.98 -2.57
N ASP A 86 6.31 13.11 -3.78
CA ASP A 86 6.36 14.35 -4.56
C ASP A 86 5.39 15.40 -4.01
N ILE A 87 4.25 14.98 -3.43
CA ILE A 87 3.25 15.88 -2.84
C ILE A 87 3.57 16.24 -1.38
N TYR A 88 3.92 15.23 -0.56
CA TYR A 88 4.05 15.38 0.90
C TYR A 88 5.51 15.36 1.38
N GLY A 89 6.47 15.14 0.49
CA GLY A 89 7.90 15.09 0.82
C GLY A 89 8.38 13.70 1.26
N VAL A 90 9.71 13.51 1.22
CA VAL A 90 10.37 12.21 1.50
C VAL A 90 10.08 11.66 2.91
N HIS A 91 9.95 12.54 3.91
CA HIS A 91 9.63 12.15 5.29
C HIS A 91 8.25 11.46 5.41
N THR A 92 7.35 11.67 4.46
CA THR A 92 6.05 11.00 4.45
C THR A 92 6.17 9.51 4.07
N LEU A 93 7.28 9.08 3.47
CA LEU A 93 7.53 7.67 3.20
C LEU A 93 7.80 6.87 4.48
N GLU A 94 8.27 7.50 5.56
CA GLU A 94 8.49 6.85 6.87
C GLU A 94 7.18 6.39 7.53
N ARG A 95 6.06 6.99 7.10
CA ARG A 95 4.69 6.71 7.56
C ARG A 95 3.80 6.17 6.45
N ALA A 96 4.39 5.73 5.34
CA ALA A 96 3.70 5.01 4.27
C ALA A 96 4.07 3.54 4.33
N VAL A 97 3.07 2.67 4.32
CA VAL A 97 3.26 1.21 4.39
C VAL A 97 2.57 0.52 3.21
N SER A 98 3.09 -0.63 2.83
CA SER A 98 2.48 -1.45 1.78
C SER A 98 1.19 -2.10 2.29
N CYS A 99 0.22 -2.25 1.39
CA CYS A 99 -1.05 -2.88 1.68
C CYS A 99 -0.90 -4.41 1.72
N GLU A 100 -1.12 -5.02 2.89
CA GLU A 100 -1.06 -6.48 3.08
C GLU A 100 -1.94 -7.24 2.07
N PHE A 101 -3.12 -6.71 1.74
CA PHE A 101 -4.01 -7.34 0.75
C PHE A 101 -3.37 -7.40 -0.64
N HIS A 102 -2.79 -6.29 -1.09
CA HIS A 102 -2.11 -6.22 -2.40
C HIS A 102 -0.84 -7.07 -2.39
N TYR A 103 -0.10 -7.08 -1.28
CA TYR A 103 1.04 -7.97 -1.10
C TYR A 103 0.65 -9.44 -1.27
N LYS A 104 -0.37 -9.93 -0.54
CA LYS A 104 -0.87 -11.30 -0.66
C LYS A 104 -1.35 -11.61 -2.08
N GLN A 105 -1.99 -10.65 -2.74
CA GLN A 105 -2.41 -10.80 -4.13
C GLN A 105 -1.19 -10.93 -5.08
N SER A 106 -0.14 -10.14 -4.86
CA SER A 106 1.12 -10.21 -5.59
C SER A 106 1.79 -11.57 -5.40
N VAL A 107 1.89 -12.05 -4.15
CA VAL A 107 2.39 -13.39 -3.80
C VAL A 107 1.62 -14.47 -4.56
N GLN A 108 0.29 -14.43 -4.57
CA GLN A 108 -0.54 -15.42 -5.28
C GLN A 108 -0.37 -15.38 -6.81
N ARG A 109 -0.10 -14.22 -7.40
CA ARG A 109 0.20 -14.12 -8.84
C ARG A 109 1.57 -14.70 -9.17
N ASN A 110 2.55 -14.43 -8.31
CA ASN A 110 3.93 -14.84 -8.50
C ASN A 110 4.15 -16.33 -8.15
N SER A 111 3.38 -16.88 -7.22
CA SER A 111 3.44 -18.31 -6.86
C SER A 111 3.13 -19.21 -8.07
N ARG A 112 2.21 -18.78 -8.95
CA ARG A 112 1.88 -19.46 -10.21
C ARG A 112 3.04 -19.52 -11.19
N LYS A 113 3.99 -18.58 -11.12
CA LYS A 113 5.16 -18.54 -12.00
C LYS A 113 6.25 -19.52 -11.56
N VAL A 114 6.27 -19.86 -10.27
CA VAL A 114 7.24 -20.80 -9.69
C VAL A 114 6.67 -22.23 -9.56
N SER A 115 5.41 -22.43 -9.95
CA SER A 115 4.70 -23.73 -10.10
C SER A 115 5.02 -24.75 -9.00
N GLU A 116 5.96 -25.67 -9.25
CA GLU A 116 6.37 -26.74 -8.32
C GLU A 116 6.90 -26.23 -6.97
N LYS A 117 7.39 -24.98 -6.94
CA LYS A 117 7.93 -24.31 -5.75
C LYS A 117 6.97 -23.30 -5.14
N SER A 118 5.71 -23.28 -5.56
CA SER A 118 4.69 -22.34 -5.10
C SER A 118 4.54 -22.32 -3.57
N ASN A 119 4.49 -23.49 -2.92
CA ASN A 119 4.32 -23.56 -1.47
C ASN A 119 5.52 -23.00 -0.72
N GLU A 120 6.73 -23.33 -1.16
CA GLU A 120 7.98 -22.82 -0.57
C GLU A 120 8.05 -21.29 -0.71
N PHE A 121 7.75 -20.77 -1.89
CA PHE A 121 7.67 -19.34 -2.16
C PHE A 121 6.63 -18.63 -1.29
N ILE A 122 5.42 -19.19 -1.14
CA ILE A 122 4.36 -18.62 -0.30
C ILE A 122 4.79 -18.60 1.17
N CYS A 123 5.43 -19.66 1.67
CA CYS A 123 5.95 -19.72 3.03
C CYS A 123 6.99 -18.62 3.29
N LEU A 124 7.95 -18.45 2.37
CA LEU A 124 8.98 -17.41 2.46
C LEU A 124 8.37 -15.99 2.39
N ALA A 125 7.39 -15.78 1.53
CA ALA A 125 6.69 -14.50 1.43
C ALA A 125 5.88 -14.18 2.70
N ASN A 126 5.23 -15.18 3.30
CA ASN A 126 4.53 -15.00 4.57
C ASN A 126 5.52 -14.73 5.73
N ALA A 127 6.72 -15.31 5.70
CA ALA A 127 7.75 -15.02 6.69
C ALA A 127 8.21 -13.55 6.63
N LEU A 128 8.31 -12.97 5.42
CA LEU A 128 8.56 -11.53 5.24
C LEU A 128 7.41 -10.68 5.81
N LEU A 129 6.16 -11.04 5.53
CA LEU A 129 4.98 -10.30 5.98
C LEU A 129 4.80 -10.33 7.51
N HIS A 130 5.15 -11.45 8.15
CA HIS A 130 4.94 -11.66 9.59
C HIS A 130 6.21 -11.46 10.42
N ALA A 131 7.28 -10.90 9.84
CA ALA A 131 8.47 -10.56 10.60
C ALA A 131 8.17 -9.45 11.61
N GLU A 132 8.38 -9.72 12.90
CA GLU A 132 8.15 -8.77 14.00
C GLU A 132 9.42 -7.97 14.35
N THR A 133 10.57 -8.41 13.85
CA THR A 133 11.88 -7.78 14.11
C THR A 133 12.69 -7.62 12.83
N ILE A 134 13.59 -6.64 12.83
CA ILE A 134 14.54 -6.42 11.72
C ILE A 134 15.37 -7.68 11.44
N ASN A 135 15.77 -8.40 12.49
CA ASN A 135 16.55 -9.63 12.33
C ASN A 135 15.75 -10.74 11.61
N GLN A 136 14.48 -10.93 11.98
CA GLN A 136 13.61 -11.89 11.30
C GLN A 136 13.36 -11.48 9.84
N PHE A 137 13.13 -10.19 9.59
CA PHE A 137 12.91 -9.66 8.24
C PHE A 137 14.14 -9.90 7.36
N ASN A 138 15.33 -9.54 7.85
CA ASN A 138 16.58 -9.74 7.11
C ASN A 138 16.85 -11.22 6.84
N ALA A 139 16.63 -12.10 7.81
CA ALA A 139 16.76 -13.54 7.63
C ALA A 139 15.77 -14.08 6.57
N ALA A 140 14.52 -13.61 6.58
CA ALA A 140 13.53 -13.98 5.57
C ALA A 140 13.91 -13.46 4.17
N CYS A 141 14.47 -12.25 4.07
CA CYS A 141 15.02 -11.70 2.81
C CYS A 141 16.14 -12.59 2.27
N GLU A 142 17.12 -12.95 3.10
CA GLU A 142 18.23 -13.83 2.70
C GLU A 142 17.75 -15.20 2.22
N GLN A 143 16.74 -15.78 2.89
CA GLN A 143 16.13 -17.04 2.47
C GLN A 143 15.41 -16.91 1.13
N MET A 144 14.65 -15.82 0.92
CA MET A 144 13.97 -15.55 -0.36
C MET A 144 14.98 -15.34 -1.50
N GLU A 145 16.06 -14.60 -1.26
CA GLU A 145 17.13 -14.41 -2.25
C GLU A 145 17.83 -15.73 -2.61
N THR A 146 18.10 -16.55 -1.60
CA THR A 146 18.70 -17.88 -1.78
C THR A 146 17.78 -18.78 -2.60
N PHE A 147 16.48 -18.76 -2.30
CA PHE A 147 15.46 -19.45 -3.09
C PHE A 147 15.48 -19.03 -4.56
N PHE A 148 15.54 -17.72 -4.86
CA PHE A 148 15.62 -17.25 -6.24
C PHE A 148 16.91 -17.69 -6.96
N LYS A 149 18.05 -17.63 -6.26
CA LYS A 149 19.35 -18.05 -6.81
C LYS A 149 19.36 -19.54 -7.14
N ILE A 150 18.93 -20.40 -6.23
CA ILE A 150 18.92 -21.87 -6.42
C ILE A 150 18.00 -22.28 -7.57
N ASN A 151 16.84 -21.62 -7.70
CA ASN A 151 15.84 -21.98 -8.70
C ASN A 151 15.99 -21.21 -10.04
N ASN A 152 17.07 -20.43 -10.22
CA ASN A 152 17.31 -19.60 -11.41
C ASN A 152 16.13 -18.69 -11.79
N ILE A 153 15.40 -18.19 -10.77
CA ILE A 153 14.26 -17.30 -10.98
C ILE A 153 14.81 -15.89 -11.20
N LYS A 154 14.78 -15.42 -12.45
CA LYS A 154 15.11 -14.02 -12.78
C LYS A 154 13.98 -13.13 -12.28
N GLU A 155 14.26 -12.38 -11.21
CA GLU A 155 13.45 -11.32 -10.60
C GLU A 155 11.94 -11.43 -10.87
N LEU A 156 11.21 -12.06 -9.93
CA LEU A 156 9.83 -11.66 -9.72
C LEU A 156 9.89 -10.19 -9.30
N HIS A 157 9.27 -9.30 -10.09
CA HIS A 157 9.29 -7.84 -9.90
C HIS A 157 9.50 -7.46 -8.43
N LYS A 158 10.59 -6.71 -8.17
CA LYS A 158 10.98 -6.24 -6.83
C LYS A 158 9.75 -5.77 -6.05
N TRP A 159 9.57 -6.41 -4.91
CA TRP A 159 8.58 -6.13 -3.88
C TRP A 159 8.65 -4.68 -3.42
#